data_AF-A0A1B2HC60-F1
#
_entry.id   AF-A0A1B2HC60-F1
#
_cell.length_a   1.000
_cell.length_b   1.000
_cell.length_c   1.000
_cell.angle_alpha   90.00
_cell.angle_beta   90.00
_cell.angle_gamma   90.00
#
_symmetry.space_group_name_H-M   'P 1'
#
loop_
_entity.id
_entity.type
_entity.pdbx_description
1 polymer ?
#
loop_
_entity_poly.entity_id
_entity_poly.type
_entity_poly.pdbx_seq_one_letter_code
_entity_poly.pdbx_strand_id
1 'polypeptide(L)'
;MTAATDLAALFAALAEHLNAHPDLPGVNVSRSAPGYLLQISSSALRCEPINASALLLWHDTLTDPVLTAFHWGRSKDCPRGAKVEVVGKTLNGTEVRVWEVVPELGRILGFTKKGADRWAEAEFSVDILRELAAAENGEQS
;
A
#
# COMPACT_ATOMS: atom_id res chain seq x y z
N MET A 1 -14.49 -2.37 22.93
CA MET A 1 -13.03 -2.21 22.73
C MET A 1 -12.73 -0.72 22.59
N THR A 2 -11.58 -0.24 23.05
CA THR A 2 -11.20 1.18 22.92
C THR A 2 -10.22 1.34 21.75
N ALA A 3 -10.13 2.54 21.16
CA ALA A 3 -9.16 2.81 20.09
C ALA A 3 -7.71 2.52 20.49
N ALA A 4 -7.35 2.67 21.78
CA ALA A 4 -6.03 2.32 22.27
C ALA A 4 -5.80 0.80 22.31
N THR A 5 -6.84 0.03 22.68
CA THR A 5 -6.80 -1.44 22.66
C THR A 5 -6.66 -1.97 21.24
N ASP A 6 -7.41 -1.39 20.29
CA ASP A 6 -7.36 -1.78 18.88
C ASP A 6 -5.97 -1.49 18.27
N LEU A 7 -5.37 -0.34 18.60
CA LEU A 7 -4.02 0.00 18.18
C LEU A 7 -2.95 -0.94 18.77
N ALA A 8 -3.07 -1.30 20.04
CA ALA A 8 -2.15 -2.22 20.68
C ALA A 8 -2.21 -3.61 20.04
N ALA A 9 -3.42 -4.11 19.76
CA ALA A 9 -3.62 -5.37 19.05
C ALA A 9 -3.02 -5.34 17.64
N LEU A 10 -3.23 -4.24 16.90
CA LEU A 10 -2.62 -4.02 15.59
C LEU A 10 -1.10 -4.06 15.66
N PHE A 11 -0.48 -3.36 16.62
CA PHE A 11 0.98 -3.37 16.76
C PHE A 11 1.53 -4.75 17.13
N ALA A 12 0.84 -5.51 17.98
CA ALA A 12 1.24 -6.87 18.30
C ALA A 12 1.20 -7.77 17.05
N ALA A 13 0.13 -7.68 16.25
CA ALA A 13 -0.01 -8.43 15.00
C ALA A 13 1.04 -8.03 13.95
N LEU A 14 1.34 -6.74 13.83
CA LEU A 14 2.38 -6.26 12.92
C LEU A 14 3.77 -6.72 13.34
N ALA A 15 4.09 -6.67 14.64
CA ALA A 15 5.38 -7.15 15.14
C ALA A 15 5.55 -8.66 14.88
N GLU A 16 4.51 -9.46 15.10
CA GLU A 16 4.50 -10.89 14.79
C GLU A 16 4.73 -11.14 13.29
N HIS A 17 3.99 -10.44 12.42
CA HIS A 17 4.10 -10.61 10.97
C HIS A 17 5.47 -10.19 10.43
N LEU A 18 5.99 -9.04 10.85
CA LEU A 18 7.30 -8.54 10.44
C LEU A 18 8.45 -9.42 10.95
N ASN A 19 8.32 -10.03 12.12
CA ASN A 19 9.31 -10.99 12.61
C ASN A 19 9.36 -12.27 11.78
N ALA A 20 8.22 -12.70 11.23
CA ALA A 20 8.14 -13.87 10.34
C ALA A 20 8.61 -13.57 8.91
N HIS A 21 8.54 -12.30 8.49
CA HIS A 21 8.93 -11.80 7.17
C HIS A 21 9.90 -10.62 7.31
N PRO A 22 11.17 -10.87 7.69
CA PRO A 22 12.14 -9.82 8.01
C PRO A 22 12.56 -8.96 6.81
N ASP A 23 12.22 -9.39 5.60
CA ASP A 23 12.39 -8.73 4.32
C ASP A 23 11.26 -7.74 3.98
N LEU A 24 10.14 -7.76 4.72
CA LEU A 24 9.07 -6.79 4.51
C LEU A 24 9.55 -5.36 4.83
N PRO A 25 9.23 -4.39 3.95
CA PRO A 25 9.52 -3.00 4.24
C PRO A 25 8.68 -2.54 5.43
N GLY A 26 9.30 -1.79 6.34
CA GLY A 26 8.63 -1.23 7.51
C GLY A 26 7.47 -0.31 7.13
N VAL A 27 6.57 -0.04 8.08
CA VAL A 27 5.36 0.77 7.85
C VAL A 27 5.19 1.88 8.89
N ASN A 28 4.71 3.03 8.44
CA ASN A 28 4.19 4.09 9.29
C ASN A 28 2.70 3.84 9.54
N VAL A 29 2.28 3.88 10.82
CA VAL A 29 0.88 3.64 11.20
C VAL A 29 0.15 4.96 11.40
N SER A 30 -0.92 5.17 10.64
CA SER A 30 -1.76 6.36 10.72
C SER A 30 -3.22 5.98 11.02
N ARG A 31 -3.91 6.80 11.81
CA ARG A 31 -5.35 6.60 12.05
C ARG A 31 -6.13 7.07 10.81
N SER A 32 -6.97 6.21 10.26
CA SER A 32 -7.80 6.49 9.09
C SER A 32 -9.19 5.89 9.27
N ALA A 33 -10.26 6.53 8.80
CA ALA A 33 -11.59 5.96 8.96
C ALA A 33 -11.90 4.92 7.85
N PRO A 34 -12.36 3.69 8.18
CA PRO A 34 -12.41 3.07 9.51
C PRO A 34 -11.07 2.37 9.88
N GLY A 35 -10.58 2.60 11.11
CA GLY A 35 -9.41 1.91 11.67
C GLY A 35 -8.05 2.62 11.48
N TYR A 36 -7.10 1.86 10.94
CA TYR A 36 -5.71 2.27 10.75
C TYR A 36 -5.25 1.97 9.33
N LEU A 37 -4.35 2.81 8.84
CA LEU A 37 -3.78 2.71 7.51
C LEU A 37 -2.26 2.69 7.66
N LEU A 38 -1.63 1.68 7.06
CA LEU A 38 -0.20 1.40 7.15
C LEU A 38 0.48 1.88 5.87
N GLN A 39 1.15 3.02 5.93
CA GLN A 39 1.93 3.50 4.79
C GLN A 39 3.27 2.78 4.78
N ILE A 40 3.69 2.23 3.65
CA ILE A 40 5.06 1.69 3.54
C ILE A 40 6.07 2.83 3.82
N SER A 41 7.03 2.57 4.70
CA SER A 41 7.96 3.58 5.19
C SER A 41 9.14 3.74 4.25
N SER A 42 9.18 4.83 3.49
CA SER A 42 10.36 5.22 2.72
C SER A 42 11.47 5.64 3.68
N SER A 43 12.68 5.10 3.47
CA SER A 43 13.90 5.47 4.19
C SER A 43 14.40 6.87 3.83
N ALA A 44 13.86 7.49 2.77
CA ALA A 44 14.54 8.60 2.14
C ALA A 44 13.77 9.94 2.12
N LEU A 45 12.41 10.00 2.27
CA LEU A 45 11.61 11.18 2.67
C LEU A 45 10.08 10.90 2.60
N ARG A 46 9.25 11.80 3.18
CA ARG A 46 7.77 11.78 3.01
C ARG A 46 7.44 11.95 1.51
N CYS A 47 6.60 11.08 0.95
CA CYS A 47 6.20 11.06 -0.47
C CYS A 47 7.25 10.58 -1.48
N GLU A 48 8.33 9.94 -1.03
CA GLU A 48 9.14 9.13 -1.93
C GLU A 48 8.50 7.74 -2.09
N PRO A 49 8.04 7.38 -3.29
CA PRO A 49 7.46 6.07 -3.53
C PRO A 49 8.54 5.00 -3.37
N ILE A 50 8.24 3.93 -2.63
CA ILE A 50 9.09 2.71 -2.59
C ILE A 50 8.75 1.75 -3.73
N ASN A 51 7.85 2.16 -4.62
CA ASN A 51 7.49 1.49 -5.86
C ASN A 51 6.71 0.16 -5.68
N ALA A 52 6.32 -0.46 -6.79
CA ALA A 52 5.42 -1.62 -6.84
C ALA A 52 5.97 -2.84 -6.10
N SER A 53 7.29 -3.02 -6.08
CA SER A 53 7.96 -4.14 -5.41
C SER A 53 7.63 -4.24 -3.92
N ALA A 54 7.61 -3.11 -3.20
CA ALA A 54 7.32 -3.09 -1.78
C ALA A 54 5.87 -3.48 -1.47
N LEU A 55 4.93 -3.01 -2.29
CA LEU A 55 3.51 -3.42 -2.20
C LEU A 55 3.32 -4.90 -2.52
N LEU A 56 4.07 -5.41 -3.51
CA LEU A 56 4.01 -6.82 -3.90
C LEU A 56 4.49 -7.73 -2.77
N LEU A 57 5.57 -7.36 -2.07
CA LEU A 57 6.03 -8.12 -0.90
C LEU A 57 4.94 -8.21 0.17
N TRP A 58 4.30 -7.08 0.51
CA TRP A 58 3.18 -7.08 1.45
C TRP A 58 1.97 -7.87 0.94
N HIS A 59 1.67 -7.81 -0.37
CA HIS A 59 0.60 -8.61 -0.96
C HIS A 59 0.86 -10.11 -0.79
N ASP A 60 2.09 -10.56 -1.06
CA ASP A 60 2.42 -11.99 -1.09
C ASP A 60 2.55 -12.62 0.31
N THR A 61 2.72 -11.83 1.37
CA THR A 61 2.77 -12.35 2.76
C THR A 61 1.40 -12.35 3.46
N LEU A 62 0.44 -11.56 2.99
CA LEU A 62 -0.88 -11.48 3.61
C LEU A 62 -1.79 -12.62 3.18
N THR A 63 -2.68 -13.03 4.08
CA THR A 63 -3.75 -13.99 3.78
C THR A 63 -4.94 -13.26 3.14
N ASP A 64 -5.49 -13.85 2.08
CA ASP A 64 -6.60 -13.31 1.28
C ASP A 64 -6.41 -11.85 0.84
N PRO A 65 -5.27 -11.48 0.20
CA PRO A 65 -4.98 -10.11 -0.15
C PRO A 65 -5.92 -9.62 -1.27
N VAL A 66 -6.36 -8.37 -1.15
CA VAL A 66 -7.16 -7.65 -2.14
C VAL A 66 -6.44 -6.35 -2.49
N LEU A 67 -6.25 -6.12 -3.78
CA LEU A 67 -5.65 -4.90 -4.31
C LEU A 67 -6.74 -3.92 -4.75
N THR A 68 -6.58 -2.66 -4.36
CA THR A 68 -7.43 -1.55 -4.82
C THR A 68 -6.57 -0.37 -5.20
N ALA A 69 -6.87 0.28 -6.33
CA ALA A 69 -6.18 1.49 -6.77
C ALA A 69 -7.11 2.69 -6.81
N PHE A 70 -6.60 3.81 -6.34
CA PHE A 70 -7.26 5.11 -6.29
C PHE A 70 -6.37 6.14 -6.97
N HIS A 71 -6.96 7.09 -7.70
CA HIS A 71 -6.16 8.18 -8.25
C HIS A 71 -5.52 9.00 -7.12
N TRP A 72 -4.21 9.21 -7.21
CA TRP A 72 -3.42 10.05 -6.32
C TRP A 72 -2.82 11.22 -7.11
N GLY A 73 -3.25 12.45 -6.78
CA GLY A 73 -2.75 13.63 -7.50
C GLY A 73 -3.10 14.97 -6.87
N ARG A 74 -3.34 15.01 -5.56
CA ARG A 74 -3.74 16.25 -4.84
C ARG A 74 -2.60 17.00 -4.18
N SER A 75 -1.44 16.38 -3.97
CA SER A 75 -0.30 17.06 -3.36
C SER A 75 0.59 17.67 -4.44
N LYS A 76 0.99 18.94 -4.26
CA LYS A 76 2.02 19.56 -5.12
C LYS A 76 3.39 18.91 -4.94
N ASP A 77 3.58 18.23 -3.81
CA ASP A 77 4.87 17.72 -3.35
C ASP A 77 5.00 16.18 -3.49
N CYS A 78 3.98 15.50 -4.05
CA CYS A 78 4.01 14.04 -4.23
C CYS A 78 3.77 13.70 -5.71
N PRO A 79 4.45 12.68 -6.26
CA PRO A 79 4.27 12.28 -7.65
C PRO A 79 2.81 11.92 -7.94
N ARG A 80 2.32 12.31 -9.12
CA ARG A 80 1.00 11.87 -9.62
C ARG A 80 1.06 10.38 -9.90
N GLY A 81 0.05 9.62 -9.48
CA GLY A 81 0.06 8.17 -9.59
C GLY A 81 -1.24 7.50 -9.16
N ALA A 82 -1.15 6.20 -8.92
CA ALA A 82 -2.18 5.44 -8.23
C ALA A 82 -1.77 5.28 -6.76
N LYS A 83 -2.63 5.69 -5.82
CA LYS A 83 -2.56 5.15 -4.45
C LYS A 83 -3.07 3.72 -4.53
N VAL A 84 -2.23 2.76 -4.17
CA VAL A 84 -2.57 1.34 -4.14
C VAL A 84 -2.70 0.92 -2.68
N GLU A 85 -3.81 0.28 -2.34
CA GLU A 85 -3.99 -0.36 -1.04
C GLU A 85 -4.02 -1.88 -1.22
N VAL A 86 -3.28 -2.58 -0.38
CA VAL A 86 -3.39 -4.02 -0.14
C VAL A 86 -4.16 -4.21 1.16
N VAL A 87 -5.35 -4.78 1.08
CA VAL A 87 -6.14 -5.20 2.25
C VAL A 87 -5.99 -6.70 2.40
N GLY A 88 -5.57 -7.18 3.56
CA GLY A 88 -5.43 -8.61 3.83
C GLY A 88 -5.29 -8.87 5.31
N LYS A 89 -5.00 -10.11 5.68
CA LYS A 89 -4.82 -10.50 7.08
C LYS A 89 -3.37 -10.89 7.37
N THR A 90 -2.86 -10.42 8.49
CA THR A 90 -1.59 -10.89 9.07
C THR A 90 -1.71 -12.36 9.51
N LEU A 91 -0.58 -12.96 9.93
CA LEU A 91 -0.50 -14.37 10.33
C LEU A 91 -1.49 -14.76 11.44
N ASN A 92 -1.82 -13.82 12.35
CA ASN A 92 -2.77 -14.06 13.42
C ASN A 92 -4.23 -13.71 13.07
N GLY A 93 -4.50 -13.38 11.80
CA GLY A 93 -5.84 -13.05 11.29
C GLY A 93 -6.24 -11.59 11.45
N THR A 94 -5.38 -10.72 12.00
CA THR A 94 -5.68 -9.28 12.09
C THR A 94 -5.68 -8.65 10.70
N GLU A 95 -6.81 -8.04 10.32
CA GLU A 95 -6.93 -7.28 9.07
C GLU A 95 -6.01 -6.05 9.10
N VAL A 96 -5.25 -5.88 8.02
CA VAL A 96 -4.37 -4.74 7.82
C VAL A 96 -4.60 -4.14 6.44
N ARG A 97 -4.33 -2.85 6.35
CA ARG A 97 -4.43 -2.09 5.10
C ARG A 97 -3.14 -1.37 4.85
N VAL A 98 -2.35 -1.92 3.95
CA VAL A 98 -1.03 -1.41 3.57
C VAL A 98 -1.19 -0.59 2.30
N TRP A 99 -0.52 0.55 2.19
CA TRP A 99 -0.61 1.36 1.00
C TRP A 99 0.69 2.07 0.63
N GLU A 100 0.80 2.38 -0.66
CA GLU A 100 1.83 3.22 -1.23
C GLU A 100 1.31 3.88 -2.53
N VAL A 101 2.02 4.89 -3.03
CA VAL A 101 1.79 5.49 -4.35
C VAL A 101 2.65 4.79 -5.39
N VAL A 102 2.03 4.31 -6.47
CA VAL A 102 2.67 3.74 -7.66
C VAL A 102 2.42 4.68 -8.86
N PRO A 103 3.39 5.54 -9.22
CA PRO A 103 3.23 6.50 -10.32
C PRO A 103 2.90 5.85 -11.67
N GLU A 104 3.59 4.77 -12.00
CA GLU A 104 3.51 4.05 -13.28
C GLU A 104 2.12 3.45 -13.47
N LEU A 105 1.57 2.84 -12.42
CA LEU A 105 0.22 2.29 -12.42
C LEU A 105 -0.83 3.37 -12.69
N GLY A 106 -0.61 4.60 -12.21
CA GLY A 106 -1.48 5.73 -12.51
C GLY A 106 -1.55 6.08 -14.00
N ARG A 107 -0.48 5.84 -14.76
CA ARG A 107 -0.47 6.00 -16.23
C ARG A 107 -1.22 4.86 -16.91
N ILE A 108 -1.11 3.63 -16.40
CA ILE A 108 -1.74 2.43 -16.95
C ILE A 108 -3.27 2.48 -16.75
N LEU A 109 -3.73 2.80 -15.55
CA LEU A 109 -5.15 2.70 -15.20
C LEU A 109 -6.01 3.82 -15.80
N GLY A 110 -5.41 4.88 -16.34
CA GLY A 110 -6.14 5.93 -17.06
C GLY A 110 -7.34 6.48 -16.26
N PHE A 111 -7.13 6.79 -14.97
CA PHE A 111 -8.22 7.11 -14.05
C PHE A 111 -9.21 8.11 -14.63
N THR A 112 -10.50 7.83 -14.51
CA THR A 112 -11.56 8.75 -14.95
C THR A 112 -12.05 9.62 -13.80
N LYS A 113 -12.05 10.93 -14.01
CA LYS A 113 -12.53 11.92 -13.03
C LYS A 113 -14.07 11.83 -12.91
N LYS A 114 -14.58 11.49 -11.72
CA LYS A 114 -16.01 11.47 -11.37
C LYS A 114 -16.37 12.78 -10.65
N GLY A 115 -16.64 13.86 -11.39
CA GLY A 115 -17.03 15.16 -10.82
C GLY A 115 -15.84 15.99 -10.33
N ALA A 116 -16.08 17.09 -9.60
CA ALA A 116 -15.05 18.09 -9.29
C ALA A 116 -13.84 17.53 -8.52
N ASP A 117 -14.07 16.53 -7.66
CA ASP A 117 -13.13 16.12 -6.63
C ASP A 117 -12.99 14.60 -6.43
N ARG A 118 -13.72 13.77 -7.16
CA ARG A 118 -13.67 12.32 -6.98
C ARG A 118 -13.10 11.64 -8.21
N TRP A 119 -12.33 10.59 -7.98
CA TRP A 119 -11.82 9.71 -9.02
C TRP A 119 -12.37 8.32 -8.76
N ALA A 120 -12.70 7.60 -9.82
CA ALA A 120 -13.16 6.23 -9.68
C ALA A 120 -12.06 5.35 -9.08
N GLU A 121 -12.45 4.42 -8.22
CA GLU A 121 -11.63 3.24 -7.91
C GLU A 121 -11.40 2.48 -9.21
N ALA A 122 -10.18 1.98 -9.39
CA ALA A 122 -9.82 1.14 -10.50
C ALA A 122 -9.38 -0.22 -9.95
N GLU A 123 -10.07 -1.26 -10.38
CA GLU A 123 -9.65 -2.64 -10.16
C GLU A 123 -8.51 -2.96 -11.13
N PHE A 124 -7.53 -3.73 -10.66
CA PHE A 124 -6.39 -4.16 -11.47
C PHE A 124 -5.86 -5.51 -10.96
N SER A 125 -5.23 -6.29 -11.84
CA SER A 125 -4.64 -7.57 -11.45
C SER A 125 -3.32 -7.38 -10.71
N VAL A 126 -3.03 -8.26 -9.75
CA VAL A 126 -1.70 -8.39 -9.14
C VAL A 126 -0.60 -8.60 -10.19
N ASP A 127 -0.91 -9.17 -11.35
CA ASP A 127 0.09 -9.39 -12.41
C ASP A 127 0.65 -8.07 -12.95
N ILE A 128 -0.17 -7.00 -13.00
CA ILE A 128 0.33 -5.67 -13.37
C ILE A 128 1.32 -5.17 -12.33
N LEU A 129 1.08 -5.43 -11.04
CA LEU A 129 2.00 -5.07 -9.97
C LEU A 129 3.32 -5.84 -10.09
N ARG A 130 3.26 -7.13 -10.46
CA ARG A 130 4.44 -7.98 -10.72
C ARG A 130 5.27 -7.48 -11.90
N GLU A 131 4.63 -7.08 -12.99
CA GLU A 131 5.31 -6.51 -14.16
C GLU A 131 6.04 -5.20 -13.81
N LEU A 132 5.38 -4.32 -13.06
CA LEU A 132 5.99 -3.08 -12.59
C LEU A 132 7.18 -3.35 -11.65
N ALA A 133 7.03 -4.27 -10.69
CA ALA A 133 8.10 -4.67 -9.80
C ALA A 133 9.31 -5.27 -10.56
N ALA A 134 9.07 -6.05 -11.62
CA ALA A 134 10.14 -6.60 -12.45
C ALA A 134 10.90 -5.51 -13.23
N ALA A 135 10.18 -4.51 -13.76
CA ALA A 135 10.78 -3.38 -14.47
C ALA A 135 11.68 -2.53 -13.56
N GLU A 136 11.24 -2.27 -12.32
CA GLU A 136 12.02 -1.52 -11.30
C GLU A 136 13.39 -2.16 -11.03
N ASN A 137 13.44 -3.49 -10.96
CA ASN A 137 14.69 -4.22 -10.70
C ASN A 137 15.60 -4.30 -11.94
N GLY A 138 15.04 -4.22 -13.15
CA GLY A 138 15.79 -4.21 -14.40
C GLY A 138 16.48 -2.87 -14.71
N GLU A 139 15.93 -1.75 -14.24
CA GLU A 139 16.51 -0.41 -14.41
C GLU A 139 17.69 -0.12 -13.45
N GLN A 140 17.89 -0.95 -12.42
CA GLN A 140 18.96 -0.82 -11.44
C GLN A 140 20.19 -1.71 -11.73
N SER A 141 20.20 -2.44 -12.86
CA SER A 141 21.27 -3.37 -13.27
C SER A 141 22.24 -2.78 -14.29
#